data_AF-A0A3A4UXF2-F1
#
_entry.id   AF-A0A3A4UXF2-F1
#
_cell.length_a   1.000
_cell.length_b   1.000
_cell.length_c   1.000
_cell.angle_alpha   90.00
_cell.angle_beta   90.00
_cell.angle_gamma   90.00
#
_symmetry.space_group_name_H-M   'P 1'
#
loop_
_entity.id
_entity.type
_entity.pdbx_description
1 polymer ?
#
loop_
_entity_poly.entity_id
_entity_poly.type
_entity_poly.pdbx_seq_one_letter_code
_entity_poly.pdbx_strand_id
1 'polypeptide(L)'
;MVVVAFAMTLYAGSRLGLGGKGLKEGERAGVSEIEDAVRSCLNIALGEGLARAGRQGGIIFSDEGGVFPREGFDFLGVPSAGGIVETPFIVLPPQGDVGGLFFADVPLYPFDGFPFPPNEEVPFLTGYYGISRLPPLYRVSEGESVQNSVQAALESFVAQKSAECMDWASFAQKGLEVSAGQPSVVLLFAQRQDQFVGEQFVTAQLTWPLEVETPGLDKVVLTDFSVRVPVRLASVYYVAKSIVDGDVTDVTYVPSPQGGMQVEEITVGDDSVIKVSDPQSAVQGVPFSFWIARKNRVPGLWHIDEAPLERVVFHVAPEGRGTRVTVDGNFLRFSDPCPEGGVPSPFVVELNASDPDEDAVRFEVQVVGSVQNELNEIGERRIRVFAGDGSGGPSSRFDSQELKVGVALCPVR
;
A
#
# COMPACT_ATOMS: atom_id res chain seq x y z
N MET A 1 -6.28 -34.08 -5.53
CA MET A 1 -7.52 -34.55 -6.20
C MET A 1 -8.45 -33.33 -6.40
N VAL A 2 -8.00 -32.32 -7.17
CA VAL A 2 -8.67 -31.00 -7.33
C VAL A 2 -8.94 -30.63 -8.80
N VAL A 3 -8.41 -31.41 -9.75
CA VAL A 3 -8.52 -31.15 -11.20
C VAL A 3 -9.92 -31.44 -11.76
N VAL A 4 -10.78 -32.17 -11.03
CA VAL A 4 -12.10 -32.60 -11.55
C VAL A 4 -13.20 -31.55 -11.37
N ALA A 5 -13.09 -30.63 -10.39
CA ALA A 5 -14.15 -29.65 -10.12
C ALA A 5 -14.18 -28.48 -11.12
N PHE A 6 -13.02 -28.02 -11.61
CA PHE A 6 -12.95 -26.95 -12.62
C PHE A 6 -13.34 -27.40 -14.04
N ALA A 7 -13.22 -28.70 -14.34
CA ALA A 7 -13.61 -29.24 -15.63
C ALA A 7 -15.14 -29.31 -15.81
N MET A 8 -15.93 -29.42 -14.74
CA MET A 8 -17.39 -29.56 -14.84
C MET A 8 -18.11 -28.22 -15.08
N THR A 9 -17.60 -27.09 -14.60
CA THR A 9 -18.17 -25.77 -14.90
C THR A 9 -17.88 -25.32 -16.33
N LEU A 10 -16.76 -25.74 -16.92
CA LEU A 10 -16.43 -25.43 -18.31
C LEU A 10 -17.22 -26.27 -19.34
N TYR A 11 -17.72 -27.44 -18.96
CA TYR A 11 -18.49 -28.30 -19.85
C TYR A 11 -20.00 -27.97 -19.87
N ALA A 12 -20.52 -27.24 -18.87
CA ALA A 12 -21.92 -26.84 -18.83
C ALA A 12 -22.26 -25.71 -19.83
N GLY A 13 -21.31 -24.83 -20.16
CA GLY A 13 -21.54 -23.72 -21.09
C GLY A 13 -21.57 -24.10 -22.57
N SER A 14 -21.16 -25.31 -22.95
CA SER A 14 -21.10 -25.76 -24.36
C SER A 14 -22.22 -26.71 -24.78
N ARG A 15 -23.15 -27.05 -23.88
CA ARG A 15 -24.22 -28.04 -24.18
C ARG A 15 -25.65 -27.67 -23.79
N LEU A 16 -25.93 -26.44 -23.38
CA LEU A 16 -27.29 -25.90 -23.45
C LEU A 16 -27.57 -25.40 -24.88
N GLY A 17 -27.50 -26.34 -25.82
CA GLY A 17 -28.06 -26.18 -27.15
C GLY A 17 -29.57 -26.04 -27.00
N LEU A 18 -30.02 -24.80 -26.97
CA LEU A 18 -31.40 -24.42 -27.27
C LEU A 18 -31.84 -25.23 -28.49
N GLY A 19 -32.91 -26.02 -28.32
CA GLY A 19 -33.63 -26.71 -29.40
C GLY A 19 -34.36 -25.71 -30.31
N GLY A 20 -33.66 -24.69 -30.79
CA GLY A 20 -34.15 -23.69 -31.73
C GLY A 20 -34.19 -24.28 -33.13
N LYS A 21 -35.38 -24.24 -33.74
CA LYS A 21 -35.56 -24.41 -35.18
C LYS A 21 -34.45 -23.64 -35.91
N GLY A 22 -33.76 -24.31 -36.84
CA GLY A 22 -32.58 -23.75 -37.49
C GLY A 22 -32.85 -22.38 -38.11
N LEU A 23 -32.30 -21.34 -37.48
CA LEU A 23 -32.16 -20.00 -38.07
C LEU A 23 -31.49 -20.12 -39.44
N LYS A 24 -31.93 -19.32 -40.40
CA LYS A 24 -31.33 -19.31 -41.74
C LYS A 24 -29.88 -18.80 -41.62
N GLU A 25 -29.02 -19.31 -42.49
CA GLU A 25 -27.56 -19.07 -42.45
C GLU A 25 -27.19 -17.57 -42.46
N GLY A 26 -27.99 -16.72 -43.12
CA GLY A 26 -27.81 -15.25 -43.11
C GLY A 26 -28.24 -14.55 -41.82
N GLU A 27 -29.25 -15.06 -41.09
CA GLU A 27 -29.68 -14.51 -39.79
C GLU A 27 -28.64 -14.79 -38.70
N ARG A 28 -27.95 -15.94 -38.80
CA ARG A 28 -26.86 -16.29 -37.88
C ARG A 28 -25.66 -15.36 -38.00
N ALA A 29 -25.36 -14.84 -39.20
CA ALA A 29 -24.21 -13.97 -39.43
C ALA A 29 -24.33 -12.63 -38.67
N GLY A 30 -25.51 -11.99 -38.68
CA GLY A 30 -25.72 -10.72 -37.99
C GLY A 30 -25.68 -10.84 -36.46
N VAL A 31 -26.23 -11.93 -35.91
CA VAL A 31 -26.20 -12.20 -34.47
C VAL A 31 -24.76 -12.47 -33.98
N SER A 32 -23.95 -13.20 -34.75
CA SER A 32 -22.54 -13.43 -34.39
C SER A 32 -21.72 -12.13 -34.35
N GLU A 33 -22.02 -11.14 -35.21
CA GLU A 33 -21.33 -9.84 -35.17
C GLU A 33 -21.62 -9.08 -33.86
N ILE A 34 -22.84 -9.18 -33.33
CA ILE A 34 -23.21 -8.58 -32.03
C ILE A 34 -22.49 -9.32 -30.90
N GLU A 35 -22.48 -10.65 -30.91
CA GLU A 35 -21.76 -11.45 -29.90
C GLU A 35 -20.27 -11.13 -29.86
N ASP A 36 -19.63 -11.03 -31.02
CA ASP A 36 -18.21 -10.70 -31.13
C ASP A 36 -17.92 -9.27 -30.66
N ALA A 37 -18.79 -8.31 -31.00
CA ALA A 37 -18.67 -6.93 -30.53
C ALA A 37 -18.79 -6.85 -29.00
N VAL A 38 -19.79 -7.53 -28.40
CA VAL A 38 -19.96 -7.56 -26.93
C VAL A 38 -18.74 -8.20 -26.25
N ARG A 39 -18.22 -9.31 -26.78
CA ARG A 39 -17.01 -9.96 -26.24
C ARG A 39 -15.79 -9.06 -26.37
N SER A 40 -15.64 -8.36 -27.49
CA SER A 40 -14.55 -7.39 -27.70
C SER A 40 -14.63 -6.26 -26.67
N CYS A 41 -15.80 -5.64 -26.50
CA CYS A 41 -16.03 -4.59 -25.51
C CYS A 41 -15.80 -5.09 -24.08
N LEU A 42 -16.28 -6.29 -23.74
CA LEU A 42 -16.06 -6.89 -22.43
C LEU A 42 -14.56 -7.14 -22.16
N ASN A 43 -13.81 -7.59 -23.18
CA ASN A 43 -12.36 -7.80 -23.07
C ASN A 43 -11.59 -6.48 -22.89
N ILE A 44 -11.97 -5.43 -23.60
CA ILE A 44 -11.41 -4.08 -23.43
C ILE A 44 -11.72 -3.55 -22.03
N ALA A 45 -12.99 -3.61 -21.61
CA ALA A 45 -13.45 -3.16 -20.31
C ALA A 45 -12.73 -3.90 -19.16
N LEU A 46 -12.60 -5.22 -19.24
CA LEU A 46 -11.86 -6.00 -18.24
C LEU A 46 -10.37 -5.62 -18.21
N GLY A 47 -9.74 -5.44 -19.36
CA GLY A 47 -8.35 -5.01 -19.44
C GLY A 47 -8.13 -3.63 -18.80
N GLU A 48 -8.93 -2.64 -19.19
CA GLU A 48 -8.86 -1.28 -18.62
C GLU A 48 -9.13 -1.28 -17.12
N GLY A 49 -10.14 -2.03 -16.67
CA GLY A 49 -10.49 -2.15 -15.26
C GLY A 49 -9.35 -2.75 -14.45
N LEU A 50 -8.75 -3.85 -14.91
CA LEU A 50 -7.59 -4.46 -14.26
C LEU A 50 -6.41 -3.49 -14.22
N ALA A 51 -6.06 -2.86 -15.34
CA ALA A 51 -4.96 -1.90 -15.38
C ALA A 51 -5.17 -0.72 -14.41
N ARG A 52 -6.41 -0.20 -14.33
CA ARG A 52 -6.78 0.88 -13.41
C ARG A 52 -6.70 0.43 -11.95
N ALA A 53 -7.36 -0.67 -11.59
CA ALA A 53 -7.28 -1.24 -10.24
C ALA A 53 -5.83 -1.52 -9.84
N GLY A 54 -5.01 -2.08 -10.73
CA GLY A 54 -3.59 -2.30 -10.46
C GLY A 54 -2.85 -1.01 -10.11
N ARG A 55 -2.98 0.03 -10.92
CA ARG A 55 -2.28 1.31 -10.70
C ARG A 55 -2.86 2.16 -9.56
N GLN A 56 -4.08 1.89 -9.12
CA GLN A 56 -4.77 2.58 -8.04
C GLN A 56 -4.86 1.74 -6.75
N GLY A 57 -4.01 0.72 -6.57
CA GLY A 57 -3.96 -0.06 -5.33
C GLY A 57 -5.25 -0.84 -5.02
N GLY A 58 -5.96 -1.28 -6.06
CA GLY A 58 -7.22 -2.02 -5.97
C GLY A 58 -8.48 -1.12 -5.88
N ILE A 59 -8.30 0.19 -5.85
CA ILE A 59 -9.39 1.17 -5.78
C ILE A 59 -9.79 1.53 -7.21
N ILE A 60 -11.10 1.63 -7.48
CA ILE A 60 -11.65 2.30 -8.66
C ILE A 60 -12.75 3.22 -8.17
N PHE A 61 -12.63 4.50 -8.49
CA PHE A 61 -13.57 5.51 -7.98
C PHE A 61 -14.92 5.47 -8.69
N SER A 62 -15.97 5.91 -8.02
CA SER A 62 -17.35 5.88 -8.53
C SER A 62 -17.55 6.78 -9.75
N ASP A 63 -16.82 7.89 -9.84
CA ASP A 63 -16.79 8.76 -11.03
C ASP A 63 -16.01 8.16 -12.21
N GLU A 64 -15.29 7.06 -11.98
CA GLU A 64 -14.61 6.24 -12.99
C GLU A 64 -15.38 4.96 -13.31
N GLY A 65 -16.53 4.72 -12.65
CA GLY A 65 -17.38 3.53 -12.80
C GLY A 65 -17.15 2.42 -11.76
N GLY A 66 -16.25 2.63 -10.81
CA GLY A 66 -16.06 1.75 -9.66
C GLY A 66 -17.08 1.98 -8.54
N VAL A 67 -16.71 1.63 -7.31
CA VAL A 67 -17.60 1.74 -6.12
C VAL A 67 -17.07 2.65 -5.02
N PHE A 68 -15.81 3.08 -5.11
CA PHE A 68 -15.19 3.89 -4.05
C PHE A 68 -15.50 5.37 -4.23
N PRO A 69 -15.92 6.11 -3.19
CA PRO A 69 -15.99 7.56 -3.28
C PRO A 69 -14.57 8.14 -3.38
N ARG A 70 -14.40 9.18 -4.20
CA ARG A 70 -13.12 9.91 -4.33
C ARG A 70 -12.81 10.79 -3.10
N GLU A 71 -13.84 11.25 -2.41
CA GLU A 71 -13.70 12.08 -1.22
C GLU A 71 -12.96 11.32 -0.09
N GLY A 72 -12.02 12.00 0.57
CA GLY A 72 -11.24 11.44 1.68
C GLY A 72 -9.96 10.71 1.29
N PHE A 73 -9.62 10.66 -0.01
CA PHE A 73 -8.34 10.15 -0.50
C PHE A 73 -7.37 11.27 -0.82
N ASP A 74 -6.13 11.12 -0.36
CA ASP A 74 -4.97 11.84 -0.85
C ASP A 74 -4.35 11.04 -2.01
N PHE A 75 -3.74 11.73 -2.97
CA PHE A 75 -3.19 11.14 -4.19
C PHE A 75 -1.72 11.47 -4.37
N LEU A 76 -0.96 10.49 -4.84
CA LEU A 76 0.38 10.67 -5.35
C LEU A 76 0.36 10.65 -6.88
N GLY A 77 0.93 11.69 -7.50
CA GLY A 77 1.05 11.78 -8.95
C GLY A 77 2.27 11.02 -9.45
N VAL A 78 2.07 9.82 -10.01
CA VAL A 78 3.15 8.92 -10.40
C VAL A 78 3.41 9.00 -11.90
N PRO A 79 4.63 9.37 -12.35
CA PRO A 79 4.96 9.36 -13.77
C PRO A 79 4.86 7.97 -14.40
N SER A 80 4.20 7.87 -15.54
CA SER A 80 4.06 6.65 -16.32
C SER A 80 4.20 6.95 -17.82
N ALA A 81 4.36 5.92 -18.65
CA ALA A 81 4.49 6.07 -20.11
C ALA A 81 3.30 6.79 -20.75
N GLY A 82 2.12 6.76 -20.12
CA GLY A 82 0.89 7.41 -20.57
C GLY A 82 0.61 8.78 -19.94
N GLY A 83 1.56 9.36 -19.20
CA GLY A 83 1.37 10.59 -18.41
C GLY A 83 1.41 10.32 -16.90
N ILE A 84 0.87 11.25 -16.12
CA ILE A 84 0.79 11.13 -14.67
C ILE A 84 -0.42 10.27 -14.31
N VAL A 85 -0.22 9.26 -13.47
CA VAL A 85 -1.28 8.44 -12.90
C VAL A 85 -1.49 8.88 -11.46
N GLU A 86 -2.71 9.24 -11.10
CA GLU A 86 -3.07 9.52 -9.72
C GLU A 86 -3.28 8.20 -8.97
N THR A 87 -2.38 7.90 -8.05
CA THR A 87 -2.42 6.70 -7.22
C THR A 87 -2.80 7.11 -5.79
N PRO A 88 -3.91 6.59 -5.23
CA PRO A 88 -4.29 6.91 -3.86
C PRO A 88 -3.29 6.31 -2.87
N PHE A 89 -3.02 7.02 -1.78
CA PHE A 89 -2.19 6.48 -0.70
C PHE A 89 -2.88 5.29 -0.03
N ILE A 90 -2.21 4.14 -0.07
CA ILE A 90 -2.64 2.89 0.55
C ILE A 90 -2.00 2.73 1.93
N VAL A 91 -0.76 3.18 2.09
CA VAL A 91 -0.09 3.28 3.38
C VAL A 91 -0.03 4.74 3.77
N LEU A 92 -0.56 5.05 4.95
CA LEU A 92 -0.56 6.38 5.54
C LEU A 92 0.19 6.39 6.87
N PRO A 93 0.66 7.55 7.33
CA PRO A 93 1.15 7.70 8.69
C PRO A 93 0.08 7.28 9.70
N PRO A 94 0.49 6.77 10.87
CA PRO A 94 -0.44 6.43 11.94
C PRO A 94 -1.28 7.66 12.34
N GLN A 95 -2.55 7.46 12.74
CA GLN A 95 -3.43 8.53 13.21
C GLN A 95 -3.98 8.23 14.59
N GLY A 96 -3.72 9.12 15.55
CA GLY A 96 -4.19 8.99 16.93
C GLY A 96 -3.59 7.81 17.68
N ASP A 97 -3.78 7.76 18.98
CA ASP A 97 -3.25 6.67 19.80
C ASP A 97 -4.16 5.43 19.70
N VAL A 98 -3.57 4.29 19.34
CA VAL A 98 -4.29 3.01 19.24
C VAL A 98 -4.07 2.23 20.54
N GLY A 99 -4.78 2.66 21.59
CA GLY A 99 -4.68 2.05 22.93
C GLY A 99 -3.50 2.57 23.76
N GLY A 100 -3.26 1.97 24.93
CA GLY A 100 -2.15 2.36 25.83
C GLY A 100 -0.79 1.76 25.47
N LEU A 101 -0.70 0.95 24.40
CA LEU A 101 0.50 0.24 23.96
C LEU A 101 1.04 0.72 22.61
N PHE A 102 0.21 1.37 21.79
CA PHE A 102 0.59 1.85 20.47
C PHE A 102 0.23 3.33 20.34
N PHE A 103 1.22 4.17 20.12
CA PHE A 103 1.06 5.61 20.02
C PHE A 103 1.39 6.05 18.60
N ALA A 104 0.54 6.88 17.99
CA ALA A 104 0.87 7.51 16.70
C ALA A 104 1.85 8.66 16.87
N ASP A 105 1.83 9.29 18.05
CA ASP A 105 2.82 10.25 18.50
C ASP A 105 3.83 9.55 19.40
N VAL A 106 5.10 9.96 19.35
CA VAL A 106 6.15 9.41 20.22
C VAL A 106 5.71 9.54 21.68
N PRO A 107 5.60 8.44 22.46
CA PRO A 107 5.16 8.54 23.83
C PRO A 107 6.18 9.33 24.66
N LEU A 108 5.68 10.26 25.47
CA LEU A 108 6.52 11.02 26.40
C LEU A 108 7.12 10.06 27.43
N TYR A 109 8.44 9.97 27.45
CA TYR A 109 9.17 9.11 28.38
C TYR A 109 9.07 9.62 29.83
N PRO A 110 8.94 8.72 30.84
CA PRO A 110 8.73 7.27 30.70
C PRO A 110 7.29 6.92 30.31
N PHE A 111 7.12 5.97 29.41
CA PHE A 111 5.80 5.41 29.06
C PHE A 111 5.34 4.37 30.09
N ASP A 112 4.02 4.13 30.14
CA ASP A 112 3.44 3.12 31.03
C ASP A 112 4.03 1.73 30.72
N GLY A 113 4.63 1.10 31.73
CA GLY A 113 5.33 -0.18 31.61
C GLY A 113 6.86 -0.11 31.77
N PHE A 114 7.44 1.08 31.91
CA PHE A 114 8.87 1.26 32.14
C PHE A 114 9.25 1.28 33.65
N PRO A 115 10.37 0.66 34.10
CA PRO A 115 11.29 -0.17 33.31
C PRO A 115 10.75 -1.58 33.08
N PHE A 116 11.13 -2.20 31.96
CA PHE A 116 10.80 -3.59 31.69
C PHE A 116 11.48 -4.53 32.70
N PRO A 117 10.80 -5.60 33.14
CA PRO A 117 11.43 -6.66 33.89
C PRO A 117 12.57 -7.28 33.06
N PRO A 118 13.76 -7.54 33.64
CA PRO A 118 14.78 -8.31 32.95
C PRO A 118 14.20 -9.70 32.64
N ASN A 119 14.27 -10.12 31.36
CA ASN A 119 13.82 -11.40 30.78
C ASN A 119 12.40 -11.47 30.19
N GLU A 120 11.70 -10.37 29.99
CA GLU A 120 10.58 -10.36 29.03
C GLU A 120 11.12 -10.12 27.62
N GLU A 121 10.74 -10.96 26.66
CA GLU A 121 10.95 -10.67 25.24
C GLU A 121 10.28 -9.32 24.98
N VAL A 122 11.10 -8.32 24.71
CA VAL A 122 10.68 -6.95 24.45
C VAL A 122 9.74 -7.02 23.24
N PRO A 123 8.41 -6.77 23.36
CA PRO A 123 7.47 -6.90 22.25
C PRO A 123 7.65 -5.83 21.16
N PHE A 124 8.68 -4.99 21.30
CA PHE A 124 8.91 -3.81 20.49
C PHE A 124 9.52 -4.24 19.19
N LEU A 125 8.66 -4.42 18.20
CA LEU A 125 8.84 -4.12 16.78
C LEU A 125 7.56 -4.48 16.01
N THR A 126 6.59 -5.17 16.61
CA THR A 126 5.19 -5.13 16.17
C THR A 126 4.51 -3.91 16.76
N GLY A 127 4.44 -2.83 15.98
CA GLY A 127 3.86 -1.55 16.37
C GLY A 127 2.82 -1.05 15.37
N TYR A 128 2.23 0.10 15.64
CA TYR A 128 1.33 0.79 14.72
C TYR A 128 2.12 1.85 13.95
N TYR A 129 2.80 1.44 12.89
CA TYR A 129 3.68 2.31 12.09
C TYR A 129 2.99 2.86 10.84
N GLY A 130 1.69 2.60 10.67
CA GLY A 130 0.89 3.17 9.62
C GLY A 130 -0.55 2.68 9.60
N ILE A 131 -1.34 3.27 8.71
CA ILE A 131 -2.70 2.82 8.40
C ILE A 131 -2.70 2.19 7.01
N SER A 132 -3.17 0.95 6.93
CA SER A 132 -3.52 0.33 5.66
C SER A 132 -4.92 0.77 5.23
N ARG A 133 -5.01 1.34 4.03
CA ARG A 133 -6.25 1.59 3.28
C ARG A 133 -6.43 0.58 2.14
N LEU A 134 -5.69 -0.53 2.14
CA LEU A 134 -5.80 -1.55 1.11
C LEU A 134 -7.20 -2.18 1.18
N PRO A 135 -8.03 -2.05 0.13
CA PRO A 135 -9.35 -2.63 0.15
C PRO A 135 -9.27 -4.16 0.13
N PRO A 136 -10.26 -4.87 0.72
CA PRO A 136 -10.35 -6.32 0.62
C PRO A 136 -10.52 -6.75 -0.85
N LEU A 137 -9.89 -7.87 -1.23
CA LEU A 137 -9.95 -8.37 -2.61
C LEU A 137 -11.37 -8.82 -2.99
N TYR A 138 -12.01 -9.60 -2.12
CA TYR A 138 -13.27 -10.29 -2.43
C TYR A 138 -14.49 -9.53 -1.92
N ARG A 139 -15.58 -9.59 -2.68
CA ARG A 139 -16.88 -9.01 -2.30
C ARG A 139 -17.64 -9.83 -1.26
N VAL A 140 -17.20 -11.05 -0.98
CA VAL A 140 -17.73 -11.90 0.08
C VAL A 140 -16.57 -12.39 0.93
N SER A 141 -16.62 -12.14 2.24
CA SER A 141 -15.65 -12.64 3.22
C SER A 141 -16.42 -13.32 4.34
N GLU A 142 -16.06 -14.57 4.66
CA GLU A 142 -16.71 -15.35 5.73
C GLU A 142 -18.25 -15.46 5.60
N GLY A 143 -18.77 -15.39 4.37
CA GLY A 143 -20.20 -15.43 4.08
C GLY A 143 -20.91 -14.08 4.14
N GLU A 144 -20.22 -13.02 4.55
CA GLU A 144 -20.76 -11.66 4.60
C GLU A 144 -20.38 -10.87 3.36
N SER A 145 -21.30 -10.01 2.91
CA SER A 145 -21.07 -9.11 1.78
C SER A 145 -20.18 -7.94 2.21
N VAL A 146 -19.05 -7.79 1.52
CA VAL A 146 -18.07 -6.73 1.76
C VAL A 146 -18.29 -5.62 0.75
N GLN A 147 -18.85 -4.52 1.23
CA GLN A 147 -18.94 -3.28 0.46
C GLN A 147 -17.52 -2.76 0.19
N ASN A 148 -17.28 -2.21 -1.01
CA ASN A 148 -15.98 -1.63 -1.39
C ASN A 148 -14.81 -2.63 -1.41
N SER A 149 -15.00 -3.76 -2.09
CA SER A 149 -13.91 -4.67 -2.43
C SER A 149 -13.35 -4.38 -3.82
N VAL A 150 -12.11 -4.82 -4.09
CA VAL A 150 -11.48 -4.76 -5.42
C VAL A 150 -12.35 -5.48 -6.46
N GLN A 151 -12.89 -6.65 -6.10
CA GLN A 151 -13.80 -7.41 -6.96
C GLN A 151 -15.06 -6.62 -7.30
N ALA A 152 -15.74 -6.03 -6.30
CA ALA A 152 -16.95 -5.25 -6.54
C ALA A 152 -16.69 -4.01 -7.39
N ALA A 153 -15.56 -3.32 -7.16
CA ALA A 153 -15.12 -2.19 -7.97
C ALA A 153 -14.90 -2.57 -9.44
N LEU A 154 -14.20 -3.67 -9.69
CA LEU A 154 -13.96 -4.17 -11.04
C LEU A 154 -15.25 -4.63 -11.72
N GLU A 155 -16.13 -5.37 -11.02
CA GLU A 155 -17.41 -5.82 -11.57
C GLU A 155 -18.30 -4.64 -11.99
N SER A 156 -18.38 -3.60 -11.15
CA SER A 156 -19.09 -2.34 -11.46
C SER A 156 -18.49 -1.65 -12.68
N PHE A 157 -17.16 -1.45 -12.68
CA PHE A 157 -16.45 -0.79 -13.76
C PHE A 157 -16.63 -1.50 -15.09
N VAL A 158 -16.45 -2.83 -15.10
CA VAL A 158 -16.53 -3.63 -16.33
C VAL A 158 -17.96 -3.66 -16.87
N ALA A 159 -18.98 -3.74 -16.00
CA ALA A 159 -20.38 -3.68 -16.44
C ALA A 159 -20.72 -2.34 -17.11
N GLN A 160 -20.37 -1.23 -16.46
CA GLN A 160 -20.59 0.11 -17.01
C GLN A 160 -19.81 0.32 -18.32
N LYS A 161 -18.52 -0.01 -18.32
CA LYS A 161 -17.65 0.22 -19.48
C LYS A 161 -18.03 -0.64 -20.68
N SER A 162 -18.50 -1.87 -20.44
CA SER A 162 -19.05 -2.72 -21.51
C SER A 162 -20.29 -2.10 -22.14
N ALA A 163 -21.16 -1.46 -21.35
CA ALA A 163 -22.33 -0.73 -21.87
C ALA A 163 -21.94 0.49 -22.71
N GLU A 164 -20.99 1.29 -22.22
CA GLU A 164 -20.50 2.49 -22.91
C GLU A 164 -19.78 2.19 -24.22
N CYS A 165 -19.11 1.03 -24.30
CA CYS A 165 -18.33 0.62 -25.48
C CYS A 165 -19.21 0.21 -26.67
N MET A 166 -20.47 -0.16 -26.45
CA MET A 166 -21.35 -0.67 -27.51
C MET A 166 -21.96 0.44 -28.37
N ASP A 167 -21.71 0.39 -29.68
CA ASP A 167 -22.35 1.26 -30.67
C ASP A 167 -23.54 0.54 -31.35
N TRP A 168 -24.70 0.62 -30.72
CA TRP A 168 -25.94 0.04 -31.25
C TRP A 168 -26.39 0.65 -32.57
N ALA A 169 -26.00 1.89 -32.86
CA ALA A 169 -26.40 2.58 -34.09
C ALA A 169 -25.76 1.93 -35.34
N SER A 170 -24.55 1.39 -35.20
CA SER A 170 -23.87 0.66 -36.28
C SER A 170 -24.64 -0.61 -36.72
N PHE A 171 -25.30 -1.29 -35.79
CA PHE A 171 -26.13 -2.46 -36.07
C PHE A 171 -27.48 -2.08 -36.67
N ALA A 172 -28.08 -0.97 -36.21
CA ALA A 172 -29.32 -0.43 -36.78
C ALA A 172 -29.18 -0.09 -38.27
N GLN A 173 -28.02 0.43 -38.69
CA GLN A 173 -27.72 0.69 -40.11
C GLN A 173 -27.68 -0.58 -40.97
N LYS A 174 -27.43 -1.75 -40.35
CA LYS A 174 -27.49 -3.06 -40.99
C LYS A 174 -28.89 -3.71 -40.91
N GLY A 175 -29.88 -3.00 -40.38
CA GLY A 175 -31.24 -3.49 -40.19
C GLY A 175 -31.44 -4.36 -38.96
N LEU A 176 -30.52 -4.32 -37.98
CA LEU A 176 -30.65 -5.04 -36.72
C LEU A 176 -31.09 -4.06 -35.62
N GLU A 177 -32.27 -4.28 -35.05
CA GLU A 177 -32.71 -3.51 -33.87
C GLU A 177 -32.32 -4.27 -32.61
N VAL A 178 -31.59 -3.61 -31.71
CA VAL A 178 -31.13 -4.21 -30.45
C VAL A 178 -31.75 -3.48 -29.28
N SER A 179 -32.47 -4.21 -28.44
CA SER A 179 -32.94 -3.74 -27.13
C SER A 179 -32.06 -4.36 -26.04
N ALA A 180 -31.34 -3.51 -25.31
CA ALA A 180 -30.40 -3.95 -24.29
C ALA A 180 -30.96 -3.70 -22.88
N GLY A 181 -30.96 -4.73 -22.04
CA GLY A 181 -31.22 -4.59 -20.60
C GLY A 181 -30.02 -4.06 -19.83
N GLN A 182 -30.03 -4.20 -18.50
CA GLN A 182 -28.88 -3.83 -17.67
C GLN A 182 -27.83 -4.95 -17.64
N PRO A 183 -26.54 -4.65 -17.90
CA PRO A 183 -25.47 -5.63 -17.77
C PRO A 183 -25.14 -5.89 -16.29
N SER A 184 -24.76 -7.13 -15.98
CA SER A 184 -24.20 -7.53 -14.70
C SER A 184 -22.96 -8.39 -14.91
N VAL A 185 -21.87 -8.09 -14.20
CA VAL A 185 -20.60 -8.81 -14.33
C VAL A 185 -20.29 -9.55 -13.05
N VAL A 186 -19.79 -10.78 -13.19
CA VAL A 186 -19.16 -11.56 -12.12
C VAL A 186 -17.73 -11.88 -12.52
N LEU A 187 -16.80 -11.56 -11.64
CA LEU A 187 -15.40 -11.96 -11.82
C LEU A 187 -15.11 -13.29 -11.13
N LEU A 188 -14.40 -14.15 -11.85
CA LEU A 188 -13.93 -15.44 -11.36
C LEU A 188 -12.40 -15.47 -11.45
N PHE A 189 -11.77 -15.65 -10.30
CA PHE A 189 -10.34 -15.86 -10.11
C PHE A 189 -10.13 -16.72 -8.85
N ALA A 190 -8.89 -17.00 -8.48
CA ALA A 190 -8.61 -17.84 -7.31
C ALA A 190 -9.21 -17.22 -6.04
N GLN A 191 -9.94 -18.00 -5.25
CA GLN A 191 -10.62 -17.55 -4.02
C GLN A 191 -9.95 -18.06 -2.75
N ARG A 192 -9.09 -19.07 -2.88
CA ARG A 192 -8.39 -19.70 -1.76
C ARG A 192 -6.90 -19.75 -2.03
N GLN A 193 -6.10 -19.68 -0.98
CA GLN A 193 -4.64 -19.65 -1.09
C GLN A 193 -4.06 -20.88 -1.79
N ASP A 194 -4.68 -22.06 -1.65
CA ASP A 194 -4.30 -23.29 -2.35
C ASP A 194 -4.49 -23.21 -3.88
N GLN A 195 -5.27 -22.25 -4.36
CA GLN A 195 -5.53 -22.01 -5.79
C GLN A 195 -4.54 -21.01 -6.42
N PHE A 196 -3.78 -20.24 -5.62
CA PHE A 196 -2.93 -19.15 -6.14
C PHE A 196 -1.81 -19.66 -7.05
N VAL A 197 -1.28 -20.86 -6.76
CA VAL A 197 -0.24 -21.49 -7.58
C VAL A 197 -0.75 -21.85 -8.98
N GLY A 198 -2.04 -22.16 -9.11
CA GLY A 198 -2.68 -22.52 -10.38
C GLY A 198 -3.43 -21.36 -11.05
N GLU A 199 -3.43 -20.18 -10.45
CA GLU A 199 -4.07 -19.00 -11.02
C GLU A 199 -3.33 -18.59 -12.29
N GLN A 200 -4.07 -18.41 -13.39
CA GLN A 200 -3.51 -18.01 -14.69
C GLN A 200 -4.30 -16.88 -15.35
N PHE A 201 -5.59 -16.76 -15.03
CA PHE A 201 -6.49 -15.82 -15.68
C PHE A 201 -7.50 -15.25 -14.69
N VAL A 202 -7.92 -14.01 -14.93
CA VAL A 202 -9.19 -13.47 -14.45
C VAL A 202 -10.23 -13.69 -15.54
N THR A 203 -11.36 -14.31 -15.19
CA THR A 203 -12.49 -14.51 -16.10
C THR A 203 -13.61 -13.54 -15.74
N ALA A 204 -14.08 -12.74 -16.69
CA ALA A 204 -15.34 -12.01 -16.55
C ALA A 204 -16.47 -12.82 -17.17
N GLN A 205 -17.58 -12.92 -16.43
CA GLN A 205 -18.86 -13.44 -16.91
C GLN A 205 -19.86 -12.29 -16.89
N LEU A 206 -20.32 -11.90 -18.07
CA LEU A 206 -21.29 -10.84 -18.28
C LEU A 206 -22.64 -11.47 -18.57
N THR A 207 -23.63 -11.17 -17.74
CA THR A 207 -25.04 -11.43 -18.02
C THR A 207 -25.67 -10.12 -18.48
N TRP A 208 -26.01 -10.05 -19.76
CA TRP A 208 -26.60 -8.87 -20.40
C TRP A 208 -27.69 -9.30 -21.37
N PRO A 209 -28.98 -9.18 -21.00
CA PRO A 209 -30.08 -9.58 -21.88
C PRO A 209 -30.19 -8.61 -23.05
N LEU A 210 -29.91 -9.09 -24.26
CA LEU A 210 -30.03 -8.37 -25.52
C LEU A 210 -31.11 -9.04 -26.37
N GLU A 211 -32.18 -8.33 -26.68
CA GLU A 211 -33.17 -8.75 -27.67
C GLU A 211 -32.78 -8.17 -29.03
N VAL A 212 -32.47 -9.03 -29.98
CA VAL A 212 -32.10 -8.67 -31.35
C VAL A 212 -33.25 -9.01 -32.28
N GLU A 213 -33.80 -8.00 -32.94
CA GLU A 213 -34.82 -8.15 -33.98
C GLU A 213 -34.15 -8.04 -35.35
N THR A 214 -34.31 -9.09 -36.16
CA THR A 214 -33.75 -9.18 -37.50
C THR A 214 -34.75 -8.68 -38.56
N PRO A 215 -34.32 -8.35 -39.79
CA PRO A 215 -35.21 -7.91 -40.89
C PRO A 215 -36.34 -8.89 -41.28
N GLY A 216 -36.44 -10.06 -40.66
CA GLY A 216 -37.51 -11.06 -40.83
C GLY A 216 -38.51 -11.17 -39.67
N LEU A 217 -38.46 -10.26 -38.68
CA LEU A 217 -39.26 -10.27 -37.43
C LEU A 217 -38.94 -11.43 -36.45
N ASP A 218 -37.90 -12.20 -36.72
CA ASP A 218 -37.40 -13.19 -35.76
C ASP A 218 -36.61 -12.47 -34.65
N LYS A 219 -36.98 -12.78 -33.40
CA LYS A 219 -36.32 -12.27 -32.19
C LYS A 219 -35.36 -13.30 -31.65
N VAL A 220 -34.13 -12.89 -31.42
CA VAL A 220 -33.09 -13.69 -30.76
C VAL A 220 -32.71 -13.02 -29.46
N VAL A 221 -32.61 -13.79 -28.38
CA VAL A 221 -32.18 -13.29 -27.07
C VAL A 221 -30.76 -13.80 -26.81
N LEU A 222 -29.84 -12.86 -26.61
CA LEU A 222 -28.48 -13.14 -26.15
C LEU A 222 -28.38 -12.75 -24.68
N THR A 223 -27.74 -13.56 -23.85
CA THR A 223 -27.69 -13.31 -22.39
C THR A 223 -26.30 -13.37 -21.81
N ASP A 224 -25.50 -14.38 -22.18
CA ASP A 224 -24.27 -14.69 -21.44
C ASP A 224 -23.03 -14.56 -22.31
N PHE A 225 -22.06 -13.80 -21.82
CA PHE A 225 -20.78 -13.55 -22.48
C PHE A 225 -19.65 -13.81 -21.49
N SER A 226 -18.50 -14.24 -21.99
CA SER A 226 -17.33 -14.44 -21.14
C SER A 226 -16.02 -14.21 -21.88
N VAL A 227 -15.07 -13.62 -21.17
CA VAL A 227 -13.71 -13.36 -21.63
C VAL A 227 -12.72 -13.68 -20.52
N ARG A 228 -11.45 -13.88 -20.90
CA ARG A 228 -10.35 -14.17 -19.96
C ARG A 228 -9.17 -13.28 -20.27
N VAL A 229 -8.57 -12.72 -19.23
CA VAL A 229 -7.35 -11.93 -19.32
C VAL A 229 -6.27 -12.62 -18.49
N PRO A 230 -5.04 -12.81 -19.02
CA PRO A 230 -3.97 -13.55 -18.34
C PRO A 230 -3.38 -12.73 -17.20
N VAL A 231 -4.09 -12.65 -16.08
CA VAL A 231 -3.69 -11.94 -14.86
C VAL A 231 -3.92 -12.86 -13.66
N ARG A 232 -2.92 -12.92 -12.78
CA ARG A 232 -2.93 -13.66 -11.51
C ARG A 232 -3.30 -12.72 -10.36
N LEU A 233 -4.51 -12.16 -10.43
CA LEU A 233 -4.94 -11.04 -9.59
C LEU A 233 -4.84 -11.37 -8.09
N ALA A 234 -5.31 -12.55 -7.66
CA ALA A 234 -5.23 -12.92 -6.25
C ALA A 234 -3.77 -13.07 -5.81
N SER A 235 -2.95 -13.74 -6.62
CA SER A 235 -1.53 -13.91 -6.33
C SER A 235 -0.84 -12.56 -6.13
N VAL A 236 -1.05 -11.59 -7.05
CA VAL A 236 -0.42 -10.27 -6.97
C VAL A 236 -0.95 -9.46 -5.79
N TYR A 237 -2.26 -9.49 -5.59
CA TYR A 237 -2.91 -8.81 -4.48
C TYR A 237 -2.37 -9.27 -3.13
N TYR A 238 -2.20 -10.58 -2.91
CA TYR A 238 -1.73 -11.07 -1.60
C TYR A 238 -0.25 -10.83 -1.35
N VAL A 239 0.59 -10.71 -2.40
CA VAL A 239 1.96 -10.20 -2.24
C VAL A 239 1.93 -8.72 -1.85
N ALA A 240 1.14 -7.90 -2.55
CA ALA A 240 0.93 -6.50 -2.20
C ALA A 240 0.39 -6.34 -0.77
N LYS A 241 -0.57 -7.17 -0.37
CA LYS A 241 -1.12 -7.20 0.99
C LYS A 241 -0.04 -7.54 2.01
N SER A 242 0.79 -8.56 1.76
CA SER A 242 1.88 -8.91 2.68
C SER A 242 2.89 -7.78 2.84
N ILE A 243 3.16 -7.03 1.76
CA ILE A 243 4.01 -5.84 1.80
C ILE A 243 3.35 -4.77 2.67
N VAL A 244 2.10 -4.41 2.39
CA VAL A 244 1.36 -3.42 3.18
C VAL A 244 1.26 -3.81 4.65
N ASP A 245 0.97 -5.08 4.95
CA ASP A 245 0.85 -5.58 6.31
C ASP A 245 2.21 -5.51 7.05
N GLY A 246 3.31 -5.90 6.41
CA GLY A 246 4.65 -5.79 6.99
C GLY A 246 5.03 -4.33 7.24
N ASP A 247 4.82 -3.49 6.23
CA ASP A 247 5.16 -2.07 6.23
C ASP A 247 4.41 -1.26 7.30
N VAL A 248 3.15 -1.60 7.62
CA VAL A 248 2.39 -0.92 8.69
C VAL A 248 2.62 -1.52 10.08
N THR A 249 3.20 -2.72 10.19
CA THR A 249 3.38 -3.42 11.48
C THR A 249 4.82 -3.50 11.96
N ASP A 250 5.80 -3.30 11.09
CA ASP A 250 7.23 -3.39 11.39
C ASP A 250 8.01 -2.22 10.75
N VAL A 251 8.51 -1.32 11.59
CA VAL A 251 9.32 -0.14 11.20
C VAL A 251 10.64 -0.51 10.50
N THR A 252 11.09 -1.76 10.61
CA THR A 252 12.31 -2.26 9.94
C THR A 252 12.01 -3.03 8.65
N TYR A 253 10.72 -3.19 8.31
CA TYR A 253 10.32 -3.97 7.15
C TYR A 253 10.76 -3.28 5.86
N VAL A 254 11.48 -4.04 5.02
CA VAL A 254 11.85 -3.60 3.67
C VAL A 254 11.14 -4.47 2.63
N PRO A 255 10.33 -3.88 1.73
CA PRO A 255 9.69 -4.61 0.65
C PRO A 255 10.70 -5.39 -0.20
N SER A 256 10.45 -6.69 -0.40
CA SER A 256 11.35 -7.56 -1.17
C SER A 256 10.58 -8.47 -2.13
N PRO A 257 11.20 -8.94 -3.23
CA PRO A 257 10.59 -9.87 -4.16
C PRO A 257 10.08 -11.15 -3.48
N GLN A 258 8.83 -11.53 -3.72
CA GLN A 258 8.19 -12.71 -3.13
C GLN A 258 7.41 -13.50 -4.18
N GLY A 259 7.40 -14.84 -4.09
CA GLY A 259 6.57 -15.70 -4.94
C GLY A 259 6.85 -15.60 -6.45
N GLY A 260 8.07 -15.20 -6.84
CA GLY A 260 8.44 -14.96 -8.24
C GLY A 260 7.97 -13.61 -8.80
N MET A 261 7.35 -12.77 -7.96
CA MET A 261 6.97 -11.40 -8.31
C MET A 261 8.14 -10.45 -8.13
N GLN A 262 8.16 -9.41 -8.96
CA GLN A 262 9.11 -8.31 -8.88
C GLN A 262 8.52 -7.22 -8.00
N VAL A 263 9.36 -6.65 -7.13
CA VAL A 263 9.03 -5.52 -6.27
C VAL A 263 10.02 -4.42 -6.62
N GLU A 264 9.49 -3.28 -7.02
CA GLU A 264 10.25 -2.08 -7.41
C GLU A 264 9.72 -0.91 -6.59
N GLU A 265 10.63 -0.15 -5.99
CA GLU A 265 10.29 1.10 -5.33
C GLU A 265 10.59 2.29 -6.25
N ILE A 266 9.67 3.27 -6.25
CA ILE A 266 9.81 4.52 -7.00
C ILE A 266 9.59 5.68 -6.03
N THR A 267 10.64 6.43 -5.73
CA THR A 267 10.56 7.66 -4.92
C THR A 267 9.92 8.80 -5.73
N VAL A 268 8.95 9.48 -5.14
CA VAL A 268 8.22 10.61 -5.74
C VAL A 268 8.11 11.75 -4.73
N GLY A 269 9.07 12.67 -4.76
CA GLY A 269 9.18 13.72 -3.75
C GLY A 269 9.67 13.13 -2.42
N ASP A 270 8.93 13.38 -1.34
CA ASP A 270 9.18 12.76 -0.03
C ASP A 270 8.45 11.42 0.12
N ASP A 271 7.53 11.07 -0.80
CA ASP A 271 6.71 9.87 -0.75
C ASP A 271 7.26 8.77 -1.67
N SER A 272 6.73 7.56 -1.61
CA SER A 272 7.17 6.44 -2.46
C SER A 272 6.01 5.60 -3.02
N VAL A 273 6.28 4.85 -4.09
CA VAL A 273 5.37 3.86 -4.65
C VAL A 273 6.07 2.52 -4.73
N ILE A 274 5.48 1.51 -4.10
CA ILE A 274 5.89 0.12 -4.28
C ILE A 274 5.07 -0.49 -5.40
N LYS A 275 5.75 -0.97 -6.43
CA LYS A 275 5.17 -1.63 -7.60
C LYS A 275 5.45 -3.12 -7.56
N VAL A 276 4.39 -3.90 -7.39
CA VAL A 276 4.41 -5.36 -7.43
C VAL A 276 4.02 -5.82 -8.83
N SER A 277 4.95 -6.45 -9.56
CA SER A 277 4.72 -6.91 -10.93
C SER A 277 4.88 -8.43 -11.03
N ASP A 278 3.97 -9.07 -11.76
CA ASP A 278 4.09 -10.50 -12.07
C ASP A 278 4.45 -10.68 -13.56
N PRO A 279 5.64 -11.23 -13.88
CA PRO A 279 6.05 -11.45 -15.27
C PRO A 279 5.11 -12.35 -16.09
N GLN A 280 4.27 -13.14 -15.42
CA GLN A 280 3.29 -14.02 -16.08
C GLN A 280 1.94 -13.32 -16.32
N SER A 281 1.72 -12.17 -15.70
CA SER A 281 0.47 -11.42 -15.81
C SER A 281 0.61 -10.28 -16.80
N ALA A 282 -0.31 -10.19 -17.76
CA ALA A 282 -0.33 -9.12 -18.74
C ALA A 282 -1.76 -8.67 -19.08
N VAL A 283 -1.90 -7.36 -19.27
CA VAL A 283 -3.11 -6.72 -19.78
C VAL A 283 -2.76 -6.12 -21.13
N GLN A 284 -3.41 -6.59 -22.21
CA GLN A 284 -3.18 -6.09 -23.57
C GLN A 284 -1.70 -6.10 -23.99
N GLY A 285 -0.95 -7.11 -23.54
CA GLY A 285 0.49 -7.25 -23.82
C GLY A 285 1.41 -6.43 -22.92
N VAL A 286 0.87 -5.57 -22.04
CA VAL A 286 1.65 -4.83 -21.04
C VAL A 286 1.67 -5.61 -19.73
N PRO A 287 2.84 -5.80 -19.09
CA PRO A 287 2.92 -6.46 -17.79
C PRO A 287 1.98 -5.82 -16.77
N PHE A 288 1.21 -6.65 -16.07
CA PHE A 288 0.33 -6.19 -15.01
C PHE A 288 1.16 -5.88 -13.75
N SER A 289 0.82 -4.76 -13.10
CA SER A 289 1.47 -4.35 -11.86
C SER A 289 0.45 -3.74 -10.90
N PHE A 290 0.61 -4.02 -9.63
CA PHE A 290 -0.17 -3.46 -8.53
C PHE A 290 0.66 -2.43 -7.77
N TRP A 291 0.14 -1.21 -7.60
CA TRP A 291 0.87 -0.06 -7.08
C TRP A 291 0.36 0.27 -5.67
N ILE A 292 1.28 0.49 -4.76
CA ILE A 292 1.03 0.85 -3.36
C ILE A 292 1.73 2.20 -3.16
N ALA A 293 0.97 3.30 -3.16
CA ALA A 293 1.54 4.57 -2.75
C ALA A 293 1.64 4.61 -1.21
N ARG A 294 2.85 4.91 -0.73
CA ARG A 294 3.19 5.10 0.67
C ARG A 294 3.46 6.58 0.91
N LYS A 295 2.79 7.12 1.91
CA LYS A 295 3.02 8.50 2.34
C LYS A 295 4.13 8.50 3.38
N ASN A 296 5.10 9.40 3.23
CA ASN A 296 6.29 9.47 4.06
C ASN A 296 5.97 9.46 5.55
N ARG A 297 6.73 8.70 6.33
CA ARG A 297 6.60 8.57 7.78
C ARG A 297 7.88 9.01 8.46
N VAL A 298 7.74 9.31 9.74
CA VAL A 298 8.87 9.72 10.57
C VAL A 298 9.67 8.48 10.97
N PRO A 299 11.01 8.50 10.95
CA PRO A 299 11.81 7.37 11.39
C PRO A 299 11.59 7.13 12.89
N GLY A 300 11.51 5.87 13.29
CA GLY A 300 11.45 5.49 14.70
C GLY A 300 12.84 5.54 15.33
N LEU A 301 13.05 6.41 16.32
CA LEU A 301 14.25 6.46 17.14
C LEU A 301 14.28 5.24 18.06
N TRP A 302 15.35 4.46 18.01
CA TRP A 302 15.51 3.35 18.94
C TRP A 302 15.84 3.89 20.32
N HIS A 303 15.36 3.20 21.35
CA HIS A 303 15.64 3.59 22.72
C HIS A 303 17.15 3.71 22.97
N ILE A 304 17.57 4.90 23.39
CA ILE A 304 18.94 5.20 23.77
C ILE A 304 19.12 4.78 25.23
N ASP A 305 20.03 3.85 25.47
CA ASP A 305 20.39 3.39 26.82
C ASP A 305 21.03 4.54 27.63
N GLU A 306 20.37 4.96 28.70
CA GLU A 306 20.83 6.02 29.61
C GLU A 306 21.85 5.51 30.64
N ALA A 307 21.99 4.20 30.84
CA ALA A 307 22.86 3.65 31.90
C ALA A 307 24.35 4.08 31.78
N PRO A 308 24.94 4.25 30.58
CA PRO A 308 26.27 4.84 30.45
C PRO A 308 26.33 6.31 30.88
N LEU A 309 25.28 7.08 30.64
CA LEU A 309 25.21 8.51 30.99
C LEU A 309 25.04 8.71 32.50
N GLU A 310 24.26 7.86 33.18
CA GLU A 310 24.05 7.92 34.63
C GLU A 310 25.35 7.68 35.44
N ARG A 311 26.35 7.03 34.85
CA ARG A 311 27.64 6.72 35.49
C ARG A 311 28.67 7.84 35.35
N VAL A 312 28.33 8.89 34.59
CA VAL A 312 29.24 9.97 34.24
C VAL A 312 28.65 11.30 34.70
N VAL A 313 29.51 12.16 35.24
CA VAL A 313 29.15 13.55 35.53
C VAL A 313 29.99 14.43 34.61
N PHE A 314 29.32 15.18 33.75
CA PHE A 314 29.96 16.12 32.84
C PHE A 314 30.31 17.43 33.55
N HIS A 315 31.21 18.24 32.98
CA HIS A 315 31.74 19.40 33.68
C HIS A 315 31.50 20.75 32.98
N VAL A 316 31.46 21.79 33.83
CA VAL A 316 31.58 23.20 33.47
C VAL A 316 32.88 23.75 34.03
N ALA A 317 33.69 24.32 33.15
CA ALA A 317 34.94 24.96 33.51
C ALA A 317 34.70 26.28 34.27
N PRO A 318 35.63 26.74 35.13
CA PRO A 318 35.47 27.98 35.90
C PRO A 318 35.22 29.23 35.03
N GLU A 319 35.70 29.23 33.79
CA GLU A 319 35.43 30.27 32.80
C GLU A 319 34.02 30.23 32.18
N GLY A 320 33.16 29.30 32.60
CA GLY A 320 31.78 29.13 32.13
C GLY A 320 31.62 28.26 30.89
N ARG A 321 32.71 27.67 30.38
CA ARG A 321 32.69 26.75 29.24
C ARG A 321 32.23 25.37 29.70
N GLY A 322 31.04 24.95 29.27
CA GLY A 322 30.48 23.64 29.59
C GLY A 322 30.85 22.54 28.59
N THR A 323 30.28 21.37 28.84
CA THR A 323 30.40 20.21 27.94
C THR A 323 29.61 20.45 26.67
N ARG A 324 30.26 20.31 25.51
CA ARG A 324 29.61 20.45 24.22
C ARG A 324 28.99 19.14 23.77
N VAL A 325 27.71 19.18 23.38
CA VAL A 325 26.96 18.03 22.88
C VAL A 325 26.76 18.16 21.38
N THR A 326 27.19 17.15 20.62
CA THR A 326 27.09 17.14 19.15
C THR A 326 26.67 15.76 18.65
N VAL A 327 26.05 15.72 17.48
CA VAL A 327 25.83 14.49 16.71
C VAL A 327 26.84 14.42 15.57
N ASP A 328 27.44 13.27 15.37
CA ASP A 328 28.35 12.98 14.26
C ASP A 328 28.03 11.58 13.71
N GLY A 329 27.32 11.55 12.57
CA GLY A 329 26.70 10.32 12.05
C GLY A 329 25.73 9.73 13.07
N ASN A 330 25.94 8.47 13.44
CA ASN A 330 25.13 7.72 14.38
C ASN A 330 25.67 7.79 15.82
N PHE A 331 26.40 8.85 16.16
CA PHE A 331 27.02 8.98 17.48
C PHE A 331 26.68 10.32 18.13
N LEU A 332 26.13 10.24 19.34
CA LEU A 332 26.02 11.37 20.26
C LEU A 332 27.34 11.53 21.01
N ARG A 333 28.01 12.67 20.81
CA ARG A 333 29.34 12.96 21.37
C ARG A 333 29.26 14.07 22.41
N PHE A 334 29.90 13.85 23.55
CA PHE A 334 30.09 14.81 24.62
C PHE A 334 31.57 15.16 24.72
N SER A 335 31.90 16.43 24.48
CA SER A 335 33.27 16.94 24.61
C SER A 335 33.40 17.66 25.95
N ASP A 336 33.81 16.91 26.98
CA ASP A 336 33.99 17.44 28.33
C ASP A 336 35.25 18.33 28.39
N PRO A 337 35.17 19.56 28.95
CA PRO A 337 36.30 20.47 29.05
C PRO A 337 37.31 20.09 30.16
N CYS A 338 37.02 19.09 30.99
CA CYS A 338 37.80 18.70 32.17
C CYS A 338 38.45 17.32 32.03
N PRO A 339 39.69 17.22 31.56
CA PRO A 339 40.40 15.94 31.50
C PRO A 339 40.62 15.33 32.91
N GLU A 340 40.67 16.15 33.97
CA GLU A 340 40.79 15.69 35.35
C GLU A 340 39.54 15.00 35.89
N GLY A 341 38.37 15.28 35.31
CA GLY A 341 37.08 14.71 35.72
C GLY A 341 36.95 13.21 35.44
N GLY A 342 37.93 12.61 34.76
CA GLY A 342 37.96 11.17 34.45
C GLY A 342 36.98 10.75 33.36
N VAL A 343 36.29 11.69 32.72
CA VAL A 343 35.37 11.44 31.62
C VAL A 343 36.16 11.36 30.32
N PRO A 344 36.03 10.29 29.52
CA PRO A 344 36.58 10.25 28.17
C PRO A 344 36.10 11.44 27.36
N SER A 345 36.97 12.07 26.57
CA SER A 345 36.60 13.21 25.72
C SER A 345 37.10 12.94 24.29
N PRO A 346 36.20 12.63 23.32
CA PRO A 346 34.75 12.60 23.49
C PRO A 346 34.25 11.35 24.24
N PHE A 347 33.22 11.52 25.08
CA PHE A 347 32.36 10.43 25.52
C PHE A 347 31.30 10.20 24.44
N VAL A 348 31.00 8.95 24.11
CA VAL A 348 30.21 8.61 22.92
C VAL A 348 29.07 7.66 23.30
N VAL A 349 27.88 7.96 22.79
CA VAL A 349 26.70 7.07 22.83
C VAL A 349 26.29 6.79 21.39
N GLU A 350 26.07 5.52 21.06
CA GLU A 350 25.59 5.10 19.75
C GLU A 350 24.08 5.40 19.63
N LEU A 351 23.69 5.92 18.47
CA LEU A 351 22.32 6.22 18.10
C LEU A 351 21.86 5.24 17.02
N ASN A 352 20.62 4.79 17.11
CA ASN A 352 20.03 3.95 16.09
C ASN A 352 18.58 4.37 15.83
N ALA A 353 18.13 4.18 14.59
CA ALA A 353 16.78 4.51 14.15
C ALA A 353 16.44 3.66 12.93
N SER A 354 15.14 3.41 12.73
CA SER A 354 14.62 2.73 11.54
C SER A 354 13.66 3.65 10.81
N ASP A 355 13.79 3.71 9.49
CA ASP A 355 12.90 4.45 8.62
C ASP A 355 12.00 3.46 7.85
N PRO A 356 10.67 3.50 8.05
CA PRO A 356 9.73 2.65 7.31
C PRO A 356 9.72 2.86 5.79
N ASP A 357 10.21 4.01 5.31
CA ASP A 357 10.21 4.38 3.90
C ASP A 357 11.63 4.27 3.30
N GLU A 358 12.54 3.57 3.99
CA GLU A 358 13.90 3.25 3.57
C GLU A 358 14.79 4.47 3.28
N ASP A 359 14.39 5.64 3.76
CA ASP A 359 15.13 6.88 3.65
C ASP A 359 16.34 6.91 4.62
N ALA A 360 17.30 7.78 4.30
CA ALA A 360 18.48 7.96 5.15
C ALA A 360 18.09 8.71 6.42
N VAL A 361 18.33 8.13 7.60
CA VAL A 361 18.06 8.82 8.87
C VAL A 361 19.12 9.88 9.18
N ARG A 362 18.65 11.04 9.65
CA ARG A 362 19.46 12.10 10.23
C ARG A 362 19.15 12.27 11.71
N PHE A 363 20.20 12.33 12.53
CA PHE A 363 20.10 12.62 13.95
C PHE A 363 20.40 14.09 14.26
N GLU A 364 19.69 14.65 15.24
CA GLU A 364 19.94 15.98 15.79
C GLU A 364 19.91 15.95 17.32
N VAL A 365 20.53 16.94 17.96
CA VAL A 365 20.50 17.09 19.42
C VAL A 365 20.20 18.53 19.80
N GLN A 366 19.39 18.69 20.85
CA GLN A 366 19.09 19.96 21.49
C GLN A 366 19.34 19.85 22.99
N VAL A 367 20.16 20.74 23.55
CA VAL A 367 20.25 20.88 25.01
C VAL A 367 19.11 21.77 25.51
N VAL A 368 18.23 21.24 26.36
CA VAL A 368 17.03 21.95 26.80
C VAL A 368 17.42 23.19 27.60
N GLY A 369 16.98 24.36 27.14
CA GLY A 369 17.30 25.65 27.76
C GLY A 369 18.64 26.26 27.33
N SER A 370 19.34 25.67 26.36
CA SER A 370 20.62 26.18 25.82
C SER A 370 20.51 26.52 24.34
N VAL A 371 21.18 27.59 23.92
CA VAL A 371 21.21 28.05 22.51
C VAL A 371 22.39 27.44 21.74
N GLN A 372 23.43 26.98 22.43
CA GLN A 372 24.69 26.51 21.82
C GLN A 372 24.90 24.99 21.91
N ASN A 373 23.90 24.22 22.35
CA ASN A 373 24.03 22.80 22.66
C ASN A 373 25.19 22.51 23.64
N GLU A 374 25.34 23.40 24.62
CA GLU A 374 26.34 23.27 25.68
C GLU A 374 25.65 23.13 27.05
N LEU A 375 26.20 22.22 27.87
CA LEU A 375 25.80 21.96 29.25
C LEU A 375 26.54 22.94 30.17
N ASN A 376 26.10 24.20 30.20
CA ASN A 376 26.81 25.30 30.86
C ASN A 376 26.39 25.57 32.31
N GLU A 377 25.52 24.74 32.88
CA GLU A 377 24.99 24.96 34.22
C GLU A 377 25.02 23.67 35.05
N ILE A 378 25.32 23.82 36.34
CA ILE A 378 25.48 22.71 37.29
C ILE A 378 24.12 22.08 37.63
N GLY A 379 24.13 20.77 37.88
CA GLY A 379 23.00 19.96 38.30
C GLY A 379 22.54 18.98 37.21
N GLU A 380 21.35 18.42 37.38
CA GLU A 380 20.73 17.59 36.34
C GLU A 380 20.30 18.47 35.16
N ARG A 381 20.66 18.06 33.95
CA ARG A 381 20.24 18.71 32.71
C ARG A 381 19.58 17.69 31.78
N ARG A 382 18.80 18.20 30.85
CA ARG A 382 18.12 17.40 29.84
C ARG A 382 18.64 17.74 28.46
N ILE A 383 18.86 16.71 27.67
CA ILE A 383 19.10 16.83 26.24
C ILE A 383 18.00 16.08 25.51
N ARG A 384 17.59 16.57 24.35
CA ARG A 384 16.64 15.88 23.48
C ARG A 384 17.38 15.46 22.24
N VAL A 385 17.36 14.17 21.95
CA VAL A 385 17.90 13.59 20.72
C VAL A 385 16.73 13.36 19.77
N PHE A 386 16.91 13.72 18.51
CA PHE A 386 15.90 13.60 17.47
C PHE A 386 16.39 12.69 16.35
N ALA A 387 15.50 11.91 15.74
CA ALA A 387 15.72 11.19 14.48
C ALA A 387 14.68 11.67 13.47
N GLY A 388 15.11 12.03 12.26
CA GLY A 388 14.23 12.49 11.18
C GLY A 388 14.82 12.21 9.81
N ASP A 389 14.04 12.46 8.76
CA ASP A 389 14.41 12.13 7.39
C ASP A 389 15.61 12.97 6.92
N GLY A 390 16.51 12.33 6.18
CA GLY A 390 17.69 12.97 5.59
C GLY A 390 17.36 13.94 4.46
N SER A 391 16.14 13.90 3.91
CA SER A 391 15.67 14.72 2.78
C SER A 391 15.51 16.22 3.10
N GLY A 392 15.69 16.64 4.36
CA GLY A 392 15.77 18.06 4.73
C GLY A 392 14.42 18.74 4.85
N GLY A 393 13.35 17.96 5.06
CA GLY A 393 12.03 18.48 5.42
C GLY A 393 12.04 19.32 6.70
N PRO A 394 10.97 20.12 6.94
CA PRO A 394 10.86 20.96 8.13
C PRO A 394 11.02 20.14 9.42
N SER A 395 11.59 20.78 10.46
CA SER A 395 11.94 20.22 11.79
C SER A 395 10.79 19.58 12.59
N SER A 396 9.61 19.39 11.98
CA SER A 396 8.37 18.89 12.58
C SER A 396 8.15 17.39 12.40
N ARG A 397 9.07 16.67 11.72
CA ARG A 397 8.99 15.23 11.47
C ARG A 397 10.15 14.51 12.17
N PHE A 398 10.16 14.55 13.49
CA PHE A 398 11.21 13.88 14.26
C PHE A 398 10.59 13.02 15.35
N ASP A 399 11.08 11.79 15.46
CA ASP A 399 10.99 11.04 16.70
C ASP A 399 12.04 11.57 17.67
N SER A 400 11.79 11.55 18.98
CA SER A 400 12.74 12.08 19.96
C SER A 400 12.69 11.40 21.32
N GLN A 401 13.85 11.35 21.97
CA GLN A 401 14.00 10.92 23.37
C GLN A 401 14.67 12.04 24.19
N GLU A 402 14.11 12.34 25.36
CA GLU A 402 14.80 13.15 26.37
C GLU A 402 15.73 12.26 27.22
N LEU A 403 17.00 12.65 27.33
CA LEU A 403 18.01 11.98 28.15
C LEU A 403 18.40 12.90 29.32
N LYS A 404 18.66 12.29 30.48
CA LYS A 404 19.16 13.02 31.66
C LYS A 404 20.68 12.92 31.76
N VAL A 405 21.32 14.04 32.08
CA VAL A 405 22.77 14.12 32.27
C VAL A 405 23.12 14.91 33.53
N GLY A 406 24.06 14.40 34.31
CA GLY A 406 24.60 15.11 35.48
C GLY A 406 25.70 16.09 35.09
N VAL A 407 25.68 17.30 35.65
CA VAL A 407 26.68 18.34 35.39
C VAL A 407 27.26 18.89 36.70
N ALA A 408 28.59 18.99 36.81
CA ALA A 408 29.31 19.53 37.96
C ALA A 408 30.37 20.57 37.54
N LEU A 409 31.02 21.20 38.52
CA LEU A 409 32.19 22.06 38.25
C LEU A 409 33.45 21.21 38.07
N CYS A 410 34.35 21.64 37.17
CA CYS A 410 35.67 21.03 37.06
C CYS A 410 36.38 21.01 38.43
N PRO A 411 36.97 19.88 38.86
CA PRO A 411 37.82 19.86 40.04
C PRO A 411 38.98 20.86 39.90
N VAL A 412 39.12 21.73 40.90
CA VAL A 412 40.23 22.68 40.99
C VAL A 412 41.45 21.92 41.51
N ARG A 413 42.53 21.94 40.73
CA ARG A 413 43.83 21.38 41.16
C ARG A 413 44.55 22.28 42.14
#